data_AF-A0A358J028-F1
#
_entry.id   AF-A0A358J028-F1
#
_cell.length_a   1.000
_cell.length_b   1.000
_cell.length_c   1.000
_cell.angle_alpha   90.00
_cell.angle_beta   90.00
_cell.angle_gamma   90.00
#
_symmetry.space_group_name_H-M   'P 1'
#
loop_
_entity.id
_entity.type
_entity.pdbx_description
1 polymer ?
#
loop_
_entity_poly.entity_id
_entity_poly.type
_entity_poly.pdbx_seq_one_letter_code
_entity_poly.pdbx_strand_id
1 'polypeptide(L)'
;MSDDKNKHIDAELVRSLADILNDTDLTEIEVERGDLKIKVKREVTVAAAPIQYAAAPAPVAHAAPAAAPVSMPSDPATIVARSGEEVKSPMVGTAYLQP
;
A
#
# COMPACT_ATOMS: atom_id res chain seq x y z
N MET A 1 -38.64 14.35 33.77
CA MET A 1 -38.87 13.35 32.70
C MET A 1 -37.79 13.49 31.62
N SER A 2 -36.56 13.03 31.85
CA SER A 2 -35.48 13.20 30.84
C SER A 2 -34.66 11.94 30.55
N ASP A 3 -34.92 10.81 31.21
CA ASP A 3 -34.01 9.65 31.19
C ASP A 3 -34.41 8.47 30.28
N ASP A 4 -35.55 8.53 29.58
CA ASP A 4 -35.95 7.45 28.65
C ASP A 4 -35.31 7.57 27.25
N LYS A 5 -34.63 8.69 26.93
CA LYS A 5 -33.98 8.88 25.63
C LYS A 5 -32.76 7.97 25.42
N ASN A 6 -32.15 7.45 26.49
CA ASN A 6 -30.89 6.70 26.38
C ASN A 6 -31.07 5.23 25.95
N LYS A 7 -32.31 4.72 25.90
CA LYS A 7 -32.60 3.31 25.56
C LYS A 7 -33.21 3.11 24.18
N HIS A 8 -33.81 4.16 23.61
CA HIS A 8 -34.25 4.12 22.22
C HIS A 8 -33.13 4.66 21.35
N ILE A 9 -32.70 3.86 20.38
CA ILE A 9 -31.77 4.31 19.34
C ILE A 9 -32.32 5.61 18.76
N ASP A 10 -31.58 6.70 18.97
CA ASP A 10 -31.98 8.02 18.51
C ASP A 10 -31.82 8.08 16.98
N ALA A 11 -32.94 7.97 16.27
CA ALA A 11 -32.97 7.97 14.82
C ALA A 11 -32.51 9.33 14.25
N GLU A 12 -32.70 10.44 14.97
CA GLU A 12 -32.21 11.76 14.55
C GLU A 12 -30.69 11.79 14.61
N LEU A 13 -30.10 11.23 15.67
CA LEU A 13 -28.66 11.12 15.79
C LEU A 13 -28.06 10.25 14.67
N VAL A 14 -28.63 9.07 14.41
CA VAL A 14 -28.14 8.18 13.34
C VAL A 14 -28.20 8.88 11.98
N ARG A 15 -29.27 9.64 11.73
CA ARG A 15 -29.42 10.39 10.48
C ARG A 15 -28.37 11.50 10.35
N SER A 16 -28.14 12.28 11.42
CA SER A 16 -27.09 13.30 11.42
C SER A 16 -25.69 12.72 11.18
N LEU A 17 -25.39 11.54 11.74
CA LEU A 17 -24.12 10.85 11.51
C LEU A 17 -24.00 10.37 10.06
N ALA A 18 -25.10 9.90 9.45
CA ALA A 18 -25.11 9.52 8.05
C ALA A 18 -24.92 10.73 7.11
N ASP A 19 -25.53 11.87 7.42
CA ASP A 19 -25.36 13.11 6.65
C ASP A 19 -23.91 13.61 6.73
N ILE A 20 -23.31 13.64 7.93
CA ILE A 20 -21.88 13.96 8.10
C ILE A 20 -21.00 12.97 7.35
N LEU A 21 -21.29 11.68 7.43
CA LEU A 21 -20.54 10.65 6.72
C LEU A 21 -20.58 10.90 5.21
N ASN A 22 -21.74 11.34 4.67
CA ASN A 22 -21.90 11.69 3.26
C ASN A 22 -21.11 12.94 2.88
N ASP A 23 -21.22 14.02 3.65
CA ASP A 23 -20.56 15.31 3.37
C ASP A 23 -19.03 15.26 3.50
N THR A 24 -18.51 14.36 4.34
CA THR A 24 -17.07 14.26 4.64
C THR A 24 -16.36 13.18 3.83
N ASP A 25 -17.09 12.45 2.98
CA ASP A 25 -16.56 11.30 2.22
C ASP A 25 -15.86 10.23 3.08
N LEU A 26 -16.22 10.15 4.36
CA LEU A 26 -15.73 9.12 5.26
C LEU A 26 -16.41 7.78 4.95
N THR A 27 -15.70 6.69 5.19
CA THR A 27 -16.24 5.33 5.02
C THR A 27 -16.92 4.80 6.29
N GLU A 28 -16.60 5.38 7.45
CA GLU A 28 -17.09 4.91 8.74
C GLU A 28 -17.03 6.00 9.83
N ILE A 29 -18.03 6.04 10.70
CA ILE A 29 -18.08 6.88 11.91
C ILE A 29 -18.54 6.03 13.10
N GLU A 30 -17.80 6.11 14.21
CA GLU A 30 -18.09 5.41 15.46
C GLU A 30 -18.19 6.42 16.62
N VAL A 31 -19.25 6.33 17.41
CA VAL A 31 -19.49 7.20 18.56
C VAL A 31 -19.86 6.35 19.78
N GLU A 32 -19.16 6.60 20.88
CA GLU A 32 -19.41 5.98 22.19
C GLU A 32 -19.93 7.03 23.17
N ARG A 33 -21.05 6.73 23.84
CA ARG A 33 -21.62 7.54 24.93
C ARG A 33 -21.99 6.64 26.09
N GLY A 34 -21.09 6.54 27.08
CA GLY A 34 -21.27 5.62 28.21
C GLY A 34 -21.40 4.19 27.70
N ASP A 35 -22.56 3.58 27.91
CA ASP A 35 -22.85 2.20 27.48
C ASP A 35 -23.38 2.09 26.03
N LEU A 36 -23.60 3.22 25.33
CA LEU A 36 -24.15 3.23 23.98
C LEU A 36 -23.04 3.36 22.94
N LYS A 37 -22.96 2.38 22.04
CA LYS A 37 -22.02 2.35 20.90
C LYS A 37 -22.80 2.37 19.58
N ILE A 38 -22.58 3.40 18.75
CA ILE A 38 -23.20 3.54 17.43
C ILE A 38 -22.11 3.55 16.36
N LYS A 39 -22.24 2.70 15.34
CA LYS A 39 -21.29 2.53 14.24
C LYS A 39 -22.04 2.65 12.92
N VAL A 40 -21.70 3.64 12.11
CA VAL A 40 -22.30 3.89 10.79
C VAL A 40 -21.23 3.65 9.75
N LYS A 41 -21.49 2.75 8.78
CA LYS A 41 -20.55 2.40 7.70
C LYS A 41 -21.19 2.66 6.35
N ARG A 42 -20.38 3.13 5.40
CA ARG A 42 -20.72 3.18 3.97
C ARG A 42 -20.23 1.90 3.32
N GLU A 43 -21.12 1.12 2.73
CA GLU A 43 -20.72 0.05 1.82
C GLU A 43 -20.18 0.66 0.54
N VAL A 44 -18.85 0.81 0.48
CA VAL A 44 -18.17 1.06 -0.79
C VAL A 44 -17.93 -0.31 -1.40
N THR A 45 -18.85 -0.75 -2.26
CA THR A 45 -18.61 -1.88 -3.15
C THR A 45 -17.57 -1.44 -4.18
N VAL A 46 -16.29 -1.51 -3.79
CA VAL A 46 -15.20 -1.52 -4.76
C VAL A 46 -15.37 -2.82 -5.51
N ALA A 47 -16.00 -2.76 -6.68
CA ALA A 47 -16.02 -3.87 -7.61
C ALA A 47 -14.57 -4.22 -7.91
N ALA A 48 -14.05 -5.25 -7.23
CA ALA A 48 -12.74 -5.80 -7.51
C ALA A 48 -12.77 -6.22 -8.98
N ALA A 49 -12.06 -5.47 -9.82
CA ALA A 49 -11.90 -5.82 -11.21
C ALA A 49 -11.39 -7.27 -11.27
N PRO A 50 -12.00 -8.16 -12.06
CA PRO A 50 -11.56 -9.54 -12.15
C PRO A 50 -10.08 -9.54 -12.58
N ILE A 51 -9.20 -9.95 -11.67
CA ILE A 51 -7.79 -10.16 -11.94
C ILE A 51 -7.73 -11.29 -12.97
N GLN A 52 -7.49 -10.93 -14.22
CA GLN A 52 -7.18 -11.88 -15.29
C GLN A 52 -5.78 -12.41 -15.01
N TYR A 53 -5.69 -13.60 -14.41
CA TYR A 53 -4.43 -14.32 -14.30
C TYR A 53 -4.01 -14.73 -15.72
N ALA A 54 -2.94 -14.11 -16.23
CA ALA A 54 -2.28 -14.56 -17.44
C ALA A 54 -1.74 -15.97 -17.22
N ALA A 55 -2.05 -16.89 -18.13
CA ALA A 55 -1.57 -18.26 -18.09
C ALA A 55 -0.03 -18.29 -18.07
N ALA A 56 0.53 -19.06 -17.15
CA ALA A 56 1.97 -19.26 -17.03
C ALA A 56 2.53 -19.90 -18.31
N PRO A 57 3.67 -19.42 -18.85
CA PRO A 57 4.32 -20.05 -19.99
C PRO A 57 4.67 -21.51 -19.68
N ALA A 58 4.35 -22.40 -20.61
CA ALA A 58 4.75 -23.80 -20.52
C ALA A 58 6.29 -23.91 -20.51
N PRO A 59 6.88 -24.78 -19.66
CA PRO A 59 8.32 -24.96 -19.62
C PRO A 59 8.80 -25.54 -20.95
N VAL A 60 9.62 -24.77 -21.66
CA VAL A 60 10.38 -25.25 -22.81
C VAL A 60 11.51 -26.15 -22.32
N ALA A 61 11.58 -27.36 -22.87
CA ALA A 61 12.67 -28.28 -22.57
C ALA A 61 14.01 -27.67 -22.99
N HIS A 62 14.92 -27.52 -22.02
CA HIS A 62 16.26 -26.99 -22.26
C HIS A 62 17.10 -28.05 -22.99
N ALA A 63 17.52 -27.76 -24.22
CA ALA A 63 18.51 -28.56 -24.92
C ALA A 63 19.90 -28.38 -24.28
N ALA A 64 20.66 -29.47 -24.21
CA ALA A 64 21.97 -29.52 -23.57
C ALA A 64 22.95 -28.49 -24.17
N PRO A 65 23.81 -27.85 -23.35
CA PRO A 65 24.73 -26.83 -23.83
C PRO A 65 25.83 -27.43 -24.70
N ALA A 66 25.91 -26.96 -25.95
CA ALA A 66 27.06 -27.10 -26.82
C ALA A 66 28.08 -25.96 -26.55
N ALA A 67 29.35 -26.24 -26.84
CA ALA A 67 30.53 -25.48 -26.46
C ALA A 67 30.54 -23.98 -26.87
N ALA A 68 31.28 -23.21 -26.05
CA ALA A 68 31.44 -21.75 -26.09
C ALA A 68 32.07 -21.18 -27.37
N PRO A 69 31.82 -19.87 -27.61
CA PRO A 69 32.85 -18.99 -28.15
C PRO A 69 33.11 -17.78 -27.26
N VAL A 70 34.40 -17.65 -26.90
CA VAL A 70 35.23 -16.44 -26.72
C VAL A 70 34.58 -15.08 -26.41
N SER A 71 34.86 -14.59 -25.19
CA SER A 71 34.62 -13.24 -24.70
C SER A 71 35.33 -12.16 -25.52
N MET A 72 34.60 -11.09 -25.86
CA MET A 72 35.15 -9.80 -26.29
C MET A 72 35.90 -9.11 -25.13
N PRO A 73 37.01 -8.39 -25.37
CA PRO A 73 37.67 -7.60 -24.36
C PRO A 73 36.87 -6.32 -24.09
N SER A 74 36.21 -6.22 -22.93
CA SER A 74 35.94 -4.92 -22.33
C SER A 74 37.23 -4.47 -21.66
N ASP A 75 37.96 -3.60 -22.35
CA ASP A 75 39.20 -3.01 -21.86
C ASP A 75 38.89 -1.98 -20.76
N PRO A 76 39.32 -2.18 -19.50
CA PRO A 76 39.12 -1.23 -18.41
C PRO A 76 39.93 0.07 -18.58
N ALA A 77 40.76 0.20 -19.62
CA ALA A 77 41.66 1.33 -19.82
C ALA A 77 40.98 2.68 -20.17
N THR A 78 39.66 2.72 -20.39
CA THR A 78 38.96 4.00 -20.66
C THR A 78 38.45 4.69 -19.40
N ILE A 79 38.51 4.06 -18.22
CA ILE A 79 38.22 4.73 -16.94
C ILE A 79 39.52 5.38 -16.43
N VAL A 80 39.98 6.41 -17.13
CA VAL A 80 41.02 7.29 -16.59
C VAL A 80 40.33 8.27 -15.66
N ALA A 81 40.11 7.86 -14.41
CA ALA A 81 39.86 8.82 -13.34
C ALA A 81 41.08 9.75 -13.30
N ARG A 82 40.89 11.06 -13.51
CA ARG A 82 41.97 12.04 -13.36
C ARG A 82 42.50 11.91 -11.93
N SER A 83 43.81 11.71 -11.78
CA SER A 83 44.44 11.62 -10.46
C SER A 83 44.08 12.85 -9.64
N GLY A 84 43.34 12.66 -8.54
CA GLY A 84 42.86 13.73 -7.66
C GLY A 84 41.35 13.99 -7.68
N GLU A 85 40.57 13.30 -8.51
CA GLU A 85 39.11 13.44 -8.49
C GLU A 85 38.48 12.52 -7.43
N GLU A 86 38.11 13.09 -6.28
CA GLU A 86 37.34 12.41 -5.25
C GLU A 86 35.85 12.45 -5.61
N VAL A 87 35.34 11.34 -6.16
CA VAL A 87 33.89 11.20 -6.42
C VAL A 87 33.20 10.78 -5.11
N LYS A 88 32.73 11.76 -4.34
CA LYS A 88 31.88 11.49 -3.16
C LYS A 88 30.54 10.92 -3.62
N SER A 89 30.42 9.60 -3.57
CA SER A 89 29.13 8.93 -3.72
C SER A 89 28.34 9.07 -2.41
N PRO A 90 27.15 9.68 -2.39
CA PRO A 90 26.32 9.73 -1.19
C PRO A 90 25.79 8.31 -0.91
N MET A 91 26.47 7.58 -0.03
CA MET A 91 25.86 6.39 0.58
C MET A 91 24.82 6.85 1.60
N VAL A 92 23.55 6.90 1.20
CA VAL A 92 22.43 7.11 2.13
C VAL A 92 22.11 5.77 2.82
N GLY A 93 22.56 5.63 4.07
CA GLY A 93 22.17 4.52 4.96
C GLY A 93 21.08 4.95 5.92
N THR A 94 20.00 4.17 6.06
CA THR A 94 19.01 4.35 7.11
C THR A 94 19.51 3.73 8.41
N ALA A 95 19.77 4.54 9.44
CA ALA A 95 20.09 4.05 10.77
C ALA A 95 18.80 3.83 11.57
N TYR A 96 18.57 2.58 12.01
CA TYR A 96 17.49 2.27 12.93
C TYR A 96 18.04 2.23 14.36
N LEU A 97 17.56 3.14 15.21
CA LEU A 97 17.73 3.08 16.66
C LEU A 97 16.38 2.66 17.24
N GLN A 98 16.32 1.48 17.87
CA GLN A 98 15.17 1.06 18.66
C GLN A 98 15.37 1.53 20.12
N PRO A 99 14.30 1.93 20.83
CA PRO A 99 14.36 2.28 22.25
C PRO A 99 14.58 1.05 23.14
#